data_AF-Q2W850-F1
#
_entry.id   AF-Q2W850-F1
#
_cell.length_a   1.000
_cell.length_b   1.000
_cell.length_c   1.000
_cell.angle_alpha   90.00
_cell.angle_beta   90.00
_cell.angle_gamma   90.00
#
_symmetry.space_group_name_H-M   'P 1'
#
loop_
_entity.id
_entity.type
_entity.pdbx_description
1 polymer ?
#
loop_
_entity_poly.entity_id
_entity_poly.type
_entity_poly.pdbx_seq_one_letter_code
_entity_poly.pdbx_strand_id
1 'polypeptide(L)'
;MLSALRRKVGAFIGGFEAGMSNRRLKGFQPSRAHLNTLIAAAGSDITARARHLVRNNGYAANAIESWAGNVVGAGIKPSSLIADATLKAAVQKLWLAWTDESDAEGLTDFYGQQRRAAREVFIAGEVFFRFRPRRPEDGLSVPLQLQMLPSEMLPLTRNQTLPGGNVIRQGIEFDRIGRRVAYHFLRRHPGDCTDPGMAGETVRVPASEIIHVMDPVDAGQLRGVSRFAPAIVKLFLLDQYDDAELDRKKVAAMYALFVTTPSPGEPFDIAEDGGTGDRVMDVQPGQVVMLEPGEEIQTSAPADVGGSYEAFQYRTLLQIAAALGVPYAYLSNDMLKANYSNSRLALLEFRRRIDAWQHAVMVYQLCRAVWQRWMDTAVMAGALTIKGYEPNRAGFTACSWLPPKWDWVDPLKDARAEIEQIEAGLKSRTQALAERGFDAEQVDAEIAADKAREQRLGLVLGTPPMPSAPTQ
;
A
#
# COMPACT_ATOMS: atom_id res chain seq x y z
N MET A 1 -12.81 41.07 9.60
CA MET A 1 -12.75 41.58 10.98
C MET A 1 -13.51 40.72 12.00
N LEU A 2 -14.74 40.25 11.73
CA LEU A 2 -15.54 39.46 12.70
C LEU A 2 -14.90 38.13 13.18
N SER A 3 -14.13 37.43 12.33
CA SER A 3 -13.48 36.16 12.72
C SER A 3 -12.28 36.34 13.66
N ALA A 4 -11.64 37.51 13.64
CA ALA A 4 -10.57 37.88 14.55
C ALA A 4 -11.15 38.30 15.91
N LEU A 5 -12.31 38.98 15.91
CA LEU A 5 -13.04 39.36 17.10
C LEU A 5 -13.59 38.13 17.87
N ARG A 6 -14.23 37.18 17.17
CA ARG A 6 -14.70 35.91 17.77
C ARG A 6 -13.56 35.06 18.35
N ARG A 7 -12.40 35.00 17.68
CA ARG A 7 -11.21 34.32 18.20
C ARG A 7 -10.66 34.99 19.46
N LYS A 8 -10.62 36.33 19.50
CA LYS A 8 -10.20 37.08 20.69
C LYS A 8 -11.14 36.88 21.88
N VAL A 9 -12.46 36.83 21.63
CA VAL A 9 -13.47 36.55 22.68
C VAL A 9 -13.37 35.11 23.19
N GLY A 10 -13.22 34.13 22.30
CA GLY A 10 -13.02 32.72 22.70
C GLY A 10 -11.71 32.45 23.45
N ALA A 11 -10.65 33.21 23.13
CA ALA A 11 -9.37 33.15 23.86
C ALA A 11 -9.44 33.77 25.26
N PHE A 12 -10.38 34.71 25.50
CA PHE A 12 -10.57 35.39 26.80
C PHE A 12 -11.46 34.59 27.76
N ILE A 13 -12.34 33.74 27.23
CA ILE A 13 -13.29 32.92 28.02
C ILE A 13 -12.68 31.57 28.45
N GLY A 14 -11.54 31.16 27.87
CA GLY A 14 -10.94 29.84 28.11
C GLY A 14 -11.77 28.72 27.48
N GLY A 15 -11.13 27.74 26.85
CA GLY A 15 -11.88 26.61 26.32
C GLY A 15 -11.05 25.56 25.60
N PHE A 16 -10.13 25.95 24.70
CA PHE A 16 -9.28 25.00 23.98
C PHE A 16 -7.93 25.62 23.62
N GLU A 17 -6.82 25.03 24.07
CA GLU A 17 -5.45 25.48 23.75
C GLU A 17 -5.21 25.56 22.22
N ALA A 18 -5.81 24.64 21.45
CA ALA A 18 -5.78 24.61 19.99
C ALA A 18 -6.41 25.85 19.31
N GLY A 19 -7.33 26.56 20.00
CA GLY A 19 -7.96 27.78 19.50
C GLY A 19 -7.30 29.07 19.97
N MET A 20 -6.33 28.98 20.90
CA MET A 20 -5.67 30.14 21.48
C MET A 20 -4.61 30.68 20.53
N SER A 21 -4.62 32.00 20.31
CA SER A 21 -3.56 32.70 19.57
C SER A 21 -2.30 32.91 20.45
N ASN A 22 -1.78 31.83 21.04
CA ASN A 22 -0.59 31.87 21.89
C ASN A 22 0.70 31.92 21.04
N ARG A 23 1.82 32.42 21.57
CA ARG A 23 3.11 32.56 20.83
C ARG A 23 3.55 31.23 20.18
N ARG A 24 3.26 30.11 20.84
CA ARG A 24 3.55 28.75 20.37
C ARG A 24 2.82 28.37 19.08
N LEU A 25 1.61 28.89 18.84
CA LEU A 25 0.80 28.57 17.66
C LEU A 25 0.88 29.65 16.57
N LYS A 26 1.71 30.69 16.73
CA LYS A 26 1.83 31.80 15.76
C LYS A 26 2.23 31.32 14.37
N GLY A 27 3.12 30.33 14.28
CA GLY A 27 3.55 29.69 13.02
C GLY A 27 2.63 28.56 12.52
N PHE A 28 1.67 28.11 13.33
CA PHE A 28 0.75 27.03 12.99
C PHE A 28 -0.54 27.61 12.38
N GLN A 29 -0.48 27.98 11.11
CA GLN A 29 -1.63 28.47 10.33
C GLN A 29 -2.12 27.36 9.38
N PRO A 30 -2.91 26.39 9.85
CA PRO A 30 -3.41 25.31 9.00
C PRO A 30 -4.33 25.86 7.91
N SER A 31 -4.25 25.27 6.72
CA SER A 31 -5.15 25.60 5.61
C SER A 31 -6.60 25.25 5.97
N ARG A 32 -7.53 26.10 5.53
CA ARG A 32 -8.98 25.83 5.60
C ARG A 32 -9.54 25.32 4.27
N ALA A 33 -8.66 25.08 3.29
CA ALA A 33 -9.07 24.57 2.00
C ALA A 33 -9.60 23.14 2.17
N HIS A 34 -10.69 22.84 1.45
CA HIS A 34 -11.22 21.48 1.38
C HIS A 34 -10.19 20.54 0.75
N LEU A 35 -10.19 19.27 1.15
CA LEU A 35 -9.24 18.26 0.65
C LEU A 35 -9.13 18.24 -0.87
N ASN A 36 -10.26 18.20 -1.60
CA ASN A 36 -10.28 18.31 -3.06
C ASN A 36 -9.45 19.48 -3.64
N THR A 37 -9.41 20.64 -2.97
CA THR A 37 -8.59 21.79 -3.41
C THR A 37 -7.10 21.52 -3.20
N LEU A 38 -6.74 20.90 -2.08
CA LEU A 38 -5.36 20.49 -1.79
C LEU A 38 -4.88 19.42 -2.78
N ILE A 39 -5.74 18.44 -3.12
CA ILE A 39 -5.45 17.42 -4.13
C ILE A 39 -5.27 18.05 -5.51
N ALA A 40 -6.16 18.98 -5.90
CA ALA A 40 -6.02 19.67 -7.19
C ALA A 40 -4.69 20.43 -7.31
N ALA A 41 -4.20 20.99 -6.20
CA ALA A 41 -2.99 21.80 -6.17
C ALA A 41 -1.70 20.98 -6.07
N ALA A 42 -1.68 19.91 -5.27
CA ALA A 42 -0.45 19.18 -4.94
C ALA A 42 -0.51 17.67 -5.24
N GLY A 43 -1.64 17.14 -5.69
CA GLY A 43 -1.84 15.70 -5.90
C GLY A 43 -0.85 15.09 -6.89
N SER A 44 -0.57 15.77 -8.00
CA SER A 44 0.44 15.31 -8.98
C SER A 44 1.83 15.20 -8.39
N ASP A 45 2.24 16.18 -7.58
CA ASP A 45 3.57 16.21 -6.95
C ASP A 45 3.69 15.13 -5.87
N ILE A 46 2.62 14.93 -5.08
CA ILE A 46 2.56 13.87 -4.08
C ILE A 46 2.72 12.50 -4.75
N THR A 47 1.97 12.23 -5.81
CA THR A 47 2.05 10.95 -6.54
C THR A 47 3.43 10.76 -7.18
N ALA A 48 4.00 11.79 -7.82
CA ALA A 48 5.33 11.71 -8.41
C ALA A 48 6.42 11.41 -7.37
N ARG A 49 6.38 12.10 -6.21
CA ARG A 49 7.32 11.86 -5.10
C ARG A 49 7.13 10.48 -4.47
N ALA A 50 5.89 10.04 -4.28
CA ALA A 50 5.59 8.71 -3.78
C ALA A 50 6.16 7.64 -4.73
N ARG A 51 5.90 7.72 -6.05
CA ARG A 51 6.47 6.78 -7.03
C ARG A 51 8.00 6.79 -7.03
N HIS A 52 8.64 7.95 -6.88
CA HIS A 52 10.09 8.05 -6.77
C HIS A 52 10.62 7.30 -5.54
N LEU A 53 10.06 7.57 -4.36
CA LEU A 53 10.47 6.90 -3.11
C LEU A 53 10.31 5.39 -3.21
N VAL A 54 9.24 4.90 -3.81
CA VAL A 54 9.01 3.46 -3.94
C VAL A 54 10.03 2.77 -4.83
N ARG A 55 10.60 3.49 -5.81
CA ARG A 55 11.64 2.96 -6.70
C ARG A 55 13.03 3.00 -6.07
N ASN A 56 13.30 3.95 -5.19
CA ASN A 56 14.65 4.28 -4.73
C ASN A 56 14.89 4.06 -3.23
N ASN A 57 13.84 3.98 -2.41
CA ASN A 57 13.94 3.86 -0.96
C ASN A 57 13.41 2.49 -0.50
N GLY A 58 14.28 1.69 0.14
CA GLY A 58 13.96 0.34 0.60
C GLY A 58 12.84 0.28 1.63
N TYR A 59 12.76 1.26 2.55
CA TYR A 59 11.68 1.33 3.53
C TYR A 59 10.33 1.62 2.87
N ALA A 60 10.30 2.52 1.88
CA ALA A 60 9.08 2.82 1.13
C ALA A 60 8.60 1.61 0.32
N ALA A 61 9.52 0.91 -0.37
CA ALA A 61 9.21 -0.32 -1.09
C ALA A 61 8.64 -1.40 -0.14
N ASN A 62 9.32 -1.65 0.98
CA ASN A 62 8.92 -2.66 1.95
C ASN A 62 7.56 -2.34 2.63
N ALA A 63 7.28 -1.06 2.90
CA ALA A 63 5.99 -0.64 3.46
C ALA A 63 4.81 -1.07 2.56
N ILE A 64 4.94 -0.93 1.25
CA ILE A 64 3.89 -1.33 0.30
C ILE A 64 3.82 -2.84 0.18
N GLU A 65 4.96 -3.53 0.08
CA GLU A 65 4.95 -5.00 0.00
C GLU A 65 4.29 -5.60 1.23
N SER A 66 4.63 -5.09 2.40
CA SER A 66 4.01 -5.47 3.66
C SER A 66 2.51 -5.16 3.65
N TRP A 67 2.10 -3.95 3.28
CA TRP A 67 0.68 -3.60 3.22
C TRP A 67 -0.10 -4.47 2.22
N ALA A 68 0.31 -4.51 0.96
CA ALA A 68 -0.39 -5.23 -0.10
C ALA A 68 -0.38 -6.75 0.12
N GLY A 69 0.72 -7.30 0.66
CA GLY A 69 0.83 -8.71 1.01
C GLY A 69 -0.15 -9.10 2.12
N ASN A 70 -0.34 -8.26 3.13
CA ASN A 70 -1.27 -8.51 4.22
C ASN A 70 -2.74 -8.26 3.82
N VAL A 71 -3.00 -7.28 2.95
CA VAL A 71 -4.35 -7.01 2.43
C VAL A 71 -4.82 -8.10 1.48
N VAL A 72 -4.03 -8.46 0.47
CA VAL A 72 -4.50 -9.31 -0.63
C VAL A 72 -3.97 -10.73 -0.48
N GLY A 73 -2.71 -10.89 -0.09
CA GLY A 73 -2.07 -12.19 0.00
C GLY A 73 -2.20 -12.98 -1.30
N ALA A 74 -2.83 -14.16 -1.21
CA ALA A 74 -3.12 -15.04 -2.34
C ALA A 74 -4.44 -14.69 -3.07
N GLY A 75 -5.08 -13.57 -2.72
CA GLY A 75 -6.34 -13.11 -3.30
C GLY A 75 -7.52 -13.18 -2.34
N ILE A 76 -8.47 -12.27 -2.54
CA ILE A 76 -9.76 -12.23 -1.87
C ILE A 76 -10.77 -12.94 -2.76
N LYS A 77 -11.31 -14.06 -2.28
CA LYS A 77 -12.12 -14.98 -3.09
C LYS A 77 -13.61 -14.84 -2.80
N PRO A 78 -14.50 -14.87 -3.81
CA PRO A 78 -15.93 -14.94 -3.57
C PRO A 78 -16.36 -16.38 -3.25
N SER A 79 -17.12 -16.59 -2.18
CA SER A 79 -17.93 -17.81 -2.01
C SER A 79 -19.39 -17.47 -2.24
N SER A 80 -19.99 -18.13 -3.22
CA SER A 80 -21.37 -17.88 -3.64
C SER A 80 -22.36 -18.41 -2.61
N LEU A 81 -23.39 -17.62 -2.30
CA LEU A 81 -24.46 -17.99 -1.37
C LEU A 81 -25.66 -18.67 -2.07
N ILE A 82 -25.47 -19.13 -3.31
CA ILE A 82 -26.46 -19.93 -4.04
C ILE A 82 -26.71 -21.25 -3.29
N ALA A 83 -27.98 -21.52 -2.95
CA ALA A 83 -28.37 -22.71 -2.20
C ALA A 83 -28.25 -24.03 -2.99
N ASP A 84 -28.37 -23.97 -4.32
CA ASP A 84 -28.16 -25.14 -5.19
C ASP A 84 -26.67 -25.44 -5.28
N ALA A 85 -26.25 -26.55 -4.66
CA ALA A 85 -24.85 -26.99 -4.62
C ALA A 85 -24.26 -27.27 -6.02
N THR A 86 -25.05 -27.78 -6.97
CA THR A 86 -24.56 -28.06 -8.33
C THR A 86 -24.32 -26.75 -9.09
N LEU A 87 -25.25 -25.81 -8.98
CA LEU A 87 -25.08 -24.49 -9.57
C LEU A 87 -23.92 -23.73 -8.91
N LYS A 88 -23.82 -23.76 -7.58
CA LYS A 88 -22.72 -23.14 -6.82
C LYS A 88 -21.36 -23.67 -7.30
N ALA A 89 -21.21 -25.00 -7.44
CA ALA A 89 -20.00 -25.61 -7.94
C ALA A 89 -19.66 -25.19 -9.39
N ALA A 90 -20.67 -25.12 -10.27
CA ALA A 90 -20.48 -24.66 -11.65
C ALA A 90 -20.03 -23.20 -11.72
N VAL A 91 -20.64 -22.32 -10.92
CA VAL A 91 -20.25 -20.91 -10.81
C VAL A 91 -18.81 -20.77 -10.30
N GLN A 92 -18.44 -21.49 -9.24
CA GLN A 92 -17.09 -21.44 -8.68
C GLN A 92 -16.03 -21.97 -9.65
N LYS A 93 -16.34 -23.06 -10.36
CA LYS A 93 -15.45 -23.60 -11.40
C LYS A 93 -15.24 -22.58 -12.53
N LEU A 94 -16.31 -21.95 -13.01
CA LEU A 94 -16.22 -20.95 -14.07
C LEU A 94 -15.47 -19.70 -13.60
N TRP A 95 -15.68 -19.28 -12.35
CA TRP A 95 -14.96 -18.15 -11.76
C TRP A 95 -13.46 -18.40 -11.78
N LEU A 96 -13.01 -19.56 -11.31
CA LEU A 96 -11.59 -19.93 -11.29
C LEU A 96 -10.98 -20.02 -12.70
N ALA A 97 -11.72 -20.52 -13.69
CA ALA A 97 -11.26 -20.50 -15.08
C ALA A 97 -11.07 -19.06 -15.60
N TRP A 98 -12.03 -18.18 -15.28
CA TRP A 98 -11.99 -16.78 -15.72
C TRP A 98 -10.92 -15.95 -14.99
N THR A 99 -10.56 -16.26 -13.74
CA THR A 99 -9.59 -15.43 -13.00
C THR A 99 -8.24 -15.32 -13.73
N ASP A 100 -7.81 -16.37 -14.41
CA ASP A 100 -6.56 -16.41 -15.17
C ASP A 100 -6.63 -15.59 -16.47
N GLU A 101 -7.84 -15.37 -16.98
CA GLU A 101 -8.13 -14.65 -18.23
C GLU A 101 -8.50 -13.17 -18.00
N SER A 102 -8.68 -12.79 -16.73
CA SER A 102 -9.30 -11.52 -16.33
C SER A 102 -8.48 -10.28 -16.69
N ASP A 103 -7.16 -10.38 -16.87
CA ASP A 103 -6.28 -9.23 -17.15
C ASP A 103 -6.25 -8.93 -18.65
N ALA A 104 -6.65 -7.72 -19.03
CA ALA A 104 -6.59 -7.26 -20.41
C ALA A 104 -5.14 -7.12 -20.93
N GLU A 105 -4.16 -6.95 -20.04
CA GLU A 105 -2.73 -6.91 -20.36
C GLU A 105 -2.10 -8.32 -20.42
N GLY A 106 -2.76 -9.33 -19.84
CA GLY A 106 -2.26 -10.71 -19.80
C GLY A 106 -1.01 -10.90 -18.93
N LEU A 107 -0.76 -10.03 -17.95
CA LEU A 107 0.43 -10.10 -17.08
C LEU A 107 0.18 -10.91 -15.80
N THR A 108 -1.08 -11.00 -15.36
CA THR A 108 -1.43 -11.65 -14.10
C THR A 108 -2.89 -12.11 -14.05
N ASP A 109 -3.28 -12.83 -13.01
CA ASP A 109 -4.65 -13.26 -12.76
C ASP A 109 -5.45 -12.18 -12.01
N PHE A 110 -6.71 -12.45 -11.69
CA PHE A 110 -7.55 -11.48 -10.98
C PHE A 110 -6.98 -11.17 -9.58
N TYR A 111 -6.38 -12.14 -8.91
CA TYR A 111 -5.82 -11.95 -7.57
C TYR A 111 -4.52 -11.12 -7.60
N GLY A 112 -3.71 -11.27 -8.64
CA GLY A 112 -2.58 -10.38 -8.91
C GLY A 112 -3.02 -8.96 -9.28
N GLN A 113 -4.13 -8.80 -10.01
CA GLN A 113 -4.75 -7.48 -10.22
C GLN A 113 -5.23 -6.84 -8.91
N GLN A 114 -5.81 -7.62 -7.98
CA GLN A 114 -6.15 -7.13 -6.64
C GLN A 114 -4.90 -6.64 -5.90
N ARG A 115 -3.78 -7.38 -5.97
CA ARG A 115 -2.52 -6.97 -5.35
C ARG A 115 -1.99 -5.69 -5.99
N ARG A 116 -1.98 -5.58 -7.33
CA ARG A 116 -1.61 -4.36 -8.06
C ARG A 116 -2.49 -3.17 -7.65
N ALA A 117 -3.79 -3.38 -7.48
CA ALA A 117 -4.72 -2.36 -7.02
C ALA A 117 -4.38 -1.87 -5.61
N ALA A 118 -4.18 -2.78 -4.66
CA ALA A 118 -3.85 -2.44 -3.28
C ALA A 118 -2.53 -1.64 -3.19
N ARG A 119 -1.54 -1.99 -4.01
CA ARG A 119 -0.29 -1.22 -4.15
C ARG A 119 -0.57 0.18 -4.66
N GLU A 120 -1.32 0.28 -5.75
CA GLU A 120 -1.55 1.56 -6.42
C GLU A 120 -2.38 2.53 -5.57
N VAL A 121 -3.39 2.03 -4.83
CA VAL A 121 -4.12 2.84 -3.86
C VAL A 121 -3.18 3.32 -2.74
N PHE A 122 -2.21 2.52 -2.31
CA PHE A 122 -1.22 2.96 -1.32
C PHE A 122 -0.28 4.04 -1.88
N ILE A 123 0.18 3.89 -3.12
CA ILE A 123 1.15 4.77 -3.79
C ILE A 123 0.52 6.08 -4.25
N ALA A 124 -0.56 6.02 -5.01
CA ALA A 124 -1.21 7.17 -5.65
C ALA A 124 -2.47 7.64 -4.91
N GLY A 125 -3.02 6.82 -4.00
CA GLY A 125 -4.26 7.09 -3.27
C GLY A 125 -5.51 6.53 -3.93
N GLU A 126 -5.41 6.16 -5.21
CA GLU A 126 -6.52 5.62 -5.99
C GLU A 126 -6.00 4.81 -7.19
N VAL A 127 -6.86 3.97 -7.73
CA VAL A 127 -6.66 3.29 -9.01
C VAL A 127 -8.01 3.10 -9.70
N PHE A 128 -7.99 3.05 -11.03
CA PHE A 128 -9.18 2.79 -11.82
C PHE A 128 -9.09 1.43 -12.48
N PHE A 129 -10.22 0.73 -12.58
CA PHE A 129 -10.36 -0.42 -13.48
C PHE A 129 -11.46 -0.11 -14.48
N ARG A 130 -11.18 -0.38 -15.74
CA ARG A 130 -12.16 -0.34 -16.81
C ARG A 130 -12.61 -1.74 -17.16
N PHE A 131 -13.91 -1.97 -17.18
CA PHE A 131 -14.47 -3.18 -17.77
C PHE A 131 -14.24 -3.15 -19.29
N ARG A 132 -13.67 -4.24 -19.82
CA ARG A 132 -13.43 -4.47 -21.24
C ARG A 132 -14.26 -5.67 -21.69
N PRO A 133 -15.52 -5.46 -22.09
CA PRO A 133 -16.30 -6.50 -22.75
C PRO A 133 -15.57 -6.96 -24.00
N ARG A 134 -15.51 -8.28 -24.19
CA ARG A 134 -14.87 -8.94 -25.34
C ARG A 134 -15.92 -9.58 -26.23
N ARG A 135 -15.52 -9.96 -27.43
CA ARG A 135 -16.41 -10.75 -28.30
C ARG A 135 -16.35 -12.21 -27.84
N PRO A 136 -17.43 -12.98 -27.97
CA PRO A 136 -17.37 -14.43 -27.75
C PRO A 136 -16.31 -15.13 -28.62
N GLU A 137 -16.02 -14.55 -29.78
CA GLU A 137 -14.99 -14.96 -30.73
C GLU A 137 -13.56 -14.91 -30.15
N ASP A 138 -13.33 -14.12 -29.10
CA ASP A 138 -12.01 -13.92 -28.49
C ASP A 138 -11.57 -15.13 -27.64
N GLY A 139 -12.44 -16.15 -27.48
CA GLY A 139 -12.08 -17.44 -26.87
C GLY A 139 -11.99 -17.47 -25.34
N LEU A 140 -12.47 -16.43 -24.66
CA LEU A 140 -12.49 -16.35 -23.19
C LEU A 140 -13.65 -17.17 -22.60
N SER A 141 -13.42 -17.78 -21.44
CA SER A 141 -14.41 -18.50 -20.65
C SER A 141 -15.62 -17.62 -20.31
N VAL A 142 -15.37 -16.35 -19.99
CA VAL A 142 -16.38 -15.29 -19.91
C VAL A 142 -15.82 -14.08 -20.66
N PRO A 143 -16.55 -13.48 -21.62
CA PRO A 143 -16.05 -12.42 -22.50
C PRO A 143 -15.96 -11.06 -21.79
N LEU A 144 -15.19 -11.01 -20.71
CA LEU A 144 -14.96 -9.86 -19.87
C LEU A 144 -13.50 -9.84 -19.44
N GLN A 145 -12.83 -8.70 -19.63
CA GLN A 145 -11.54 -8.45 -19.03
C GLN A 145 -11.56 -7.13 -18.27
N LEU A 146 -10.54 -6.93 -17.46
CA LEU A 146 -10.31 -5.75 -16.66
C LEU A 146 -9.03 -5.08 -17.14
N GLN A 147 -9.10 -3.76 -17.33
CA GLN A 147 -7.95 -2.94 -17.64
C GLN A 147 -7.68 -2.02 -16.46
N MET A 148 -6.53 -2.15 -15.82
CA MET A 148 -6.08 -1.23 -14.79
C MET A 148 -5.63 0.08 -15.44
N LEU A 149 -6.07 1.21 -14.90
CA LEU A 149 -5.70 2.55 -15.35
C LEU A 149 -5.11 3.32 -14.16
N PRO A 150 -3.88 3.85 -14.28
CA PRO A 150 -3.24 4.61 -13.21
C PRO A 150 -3.92 5.97 -12.97
N SER A 151 -3.73 6.52 -11.76
CA SER A 151 -4.37 7.78 -11.32
C SER A 151 -4.10 8.96 -12.27
N GLU A 152 -2.88 9.04 -12.82
CA GLU A 152 -2.41 10.10 -13.71
C GLU A 152 -3.19 10.17 -15.03
N MET A 153 -3.77 9.05 -15.48
CA MET A 153 -4.61 9.05 -16.68
C MET A 153 -5.91 9.84 -16.47
N LEU A 154 -6.33 10.10 -15.22
CA LEU A 154 -7.47 10.97 -14.95
C LEU A 154 -6.97 12.37 -14.52
N PRO A 155 -7.04 13.40 -15.38
CA PRO A 155 -6.42 14.69 -15.13
C PRO A 155 -7.11 15.47 -13.99
N LEU A 156 -6.35 15.82 -12.95
CA LEU A 156 -6.82 16.63 -11.81
C LEU A 156 -7.23 18.05 -12.20
N THR A 157 -6.64 18.59 -13.27
CA THR A 157 -6.88 19.97 -13.74
C THR A 157 -8.14 20.10 -14.58
N ARG A 158 -8.75 19.00 -15.01
CA ARG A 158 -9.93 19.02 -15.88
C ARG A 158 -11.18 19.37 -15.06
N ASN A 159 -11.53 20.65 -15.09
CA ASN A 159 -12.70 21.21 -14.43
C ASN A 159 -13.47 22.06 -15.44
N GLN A 160 -14.72 21.71 -15.72
CA GLN A 160 -15.54 22.38 -16.73
C GLN A 160 -17.03 22.17 -16.46
N THR A 161 -17.84 23.20 -16.64
CA THR A 161 -19.31 23.05 -16.70
C THR A 161 -19.71 22.78 -18.16
N LEU A 162 -20.41 21.67 -18.38
CA LEU A 162 -20.88 21.27 -19.71
C LEU A 162 -22.21 21.95 -20.07
N PRO A 163 -22.51 22.16 -21.36
CA PRO A 163 -23.76 22.82 -21.80
C PRO A 163 -25.06 22.18 -21.27
N GLY A 164 -25.05 20.87 -20.96
CA GLY A 164 -26.20 20.15 -20.38
C GLY A 164 -26.45 20.41 -18.88
N GLY A 165 -25.58 21.19 -18.22
CA GLY A 165 -25.61 21.42 -16.77
C GLY A 165 -24.88 20.35 -15.94
N ASN A 166 -24.25 19.38 -16.60
CA ASN A 166 -23.30 18.48 -15.94
C ASN A 166 -22.01 19.25 -15.61
N VAL A 167 -21.33 18.86 -14.53
CA VAL A 167 -20.09 19.49 -14.10
C VAL A 167 -18.97 18.46 -14.03
N ILE A 168 -17.87 18.75 -14.69
CA ILE A 168 -16.62 17.98 -14.56
C ILE A 168 -15.80 18.60 -13.45
N ARG A 169 -15.40 17.78 -12.47
CA ARG A 169 -14.47 18.13 -11.40
C ARG A 169 -13.36 17.09 -11.33
N GLN A 170 -12.10 17.52 -11.45
CA GLN A 170 -10.92 16.65 -11.40
C GLN A 170 -11.02 15.42 -12.33
N GLY A 171 -11.56 15.63 -13.53
CA GLY A 171 -11.77 14.58 -14.53
C GLY A 171 -13.05 13.74 -14.36
N ILE A 172 -13.79 13.89 -13.26
CA ILE A 172 -15.04 13.17 -12.99
C ILE A 172 -16.24 14.04 -13.39
N GLU A 173 -17.13 13.52 -14.22
CA GLU A 173 -18.37 14.19 -14.63
C GLU A 173 -19.53 13.83 -13.71
N PHE A 174 -20.21 14.84 -13.20
CA PHE A 174 -21.37 14.72 -12.31
C PHE A 174 -22.64 15.23 -13.00
N ASP A 175 -23.77 14.56 -12.71
CA ASP A 175 -25.09 15.09 -13.04
C ASP A 175 -25.52 16.19 -12.05
N ARG A 176 -26.71 16.76 -12.28
CA ARG A 176 -27.28 17.84 -11.46
C ARG A 176 -27.58 17.44 -10.01
N ILE A 177 -27.66 16.14 -9.71
CA ILE A 177 -27.91 15.62 -8.36
C ILE A 177 -26.63 15.07 -7.70
N GLY A 178 -25.47 15.22 -8.34
CA GLY A 178 -24.16 14.84 -7.81
C GLY A 178 -23.78 13.37 -8.00
N ARG A 179 -24.48 12.61 -8.85
CA ARG A 179 -24.06 11.24 -9.22
C ARG A 179 -22.96 11.30 -10.26
N ARG A 180 -21.99 10.38 -10.15
CA ARG A 180 -20.91 10.21 -11.15
C ARG A 180 -21.49 9.58 -12.41
N VAL A 181 -21.37 10.26 -13.55
CA VAL A 181 -21.91 9.83 -14.85
C VAL A 181 -20.83 9.33 -15.79
N ALA A 182 -19.65 9.95 -15.77
CA ALA A 182 -18.53 9.59 -16.62
C ALA A 182 -17.18 10.00 -16.03
N TYR A 183 -16.12 9.41 -16.55
CA TYR A 183 -14.73 9.77 -16.28
C TYR A 183 -14.07 10.18 -17.59
N HIS A 184 -13.23 11.22 -17.56
CA HIS A 184 -12.55 11.78 -18.73
C HIS A 184 -11.07 11.42 -18.70
N PHE A 185 -10.74 10.20 -19.13
CA PHE A 185 -9.36 9.70 -19.12
C PHE A 185 -8.55 10.22 -20.29
N LEU A 186 -7.27 10.49 -20.08
CA LEU A 186 -6.28 10.63 -21.15
C LEU A 186 -6.16 9.31 -21.90
N ARG A 187 -6.01 9.37 -23.22
CA ARG A 187 -5.82 8.17 -24.05
C ARG A 187 -4.47 7.50 -23.81
N ARG A 188 -3.49 8.28 -23.38
CA ARG A 188 -2.10 7.89 -23.19
C ARG A 188 -1.64 8.40 -21.83
N HIS A 189 -0.66 7.72 -21.24
CA HIS A 189 -0.13 8.14 -19.96
C HIS A 189 0.61 9.49 -20.12
N PRO A 190 0.30 10.52 -19.32
CA PRO A 190 0.84 11.87 -19.54
C PRO A 190 2.37 11.96 -19.37
N GLY A 191 2.96 11.03 -18.61
CA GLY A 191 4.41 10.93 -18.39
C GLY A 191 5.11 9.89 -19.26
N ASP A 192 4.43 9.25 -20.22
CA ASP A 192 5.05 8.27 -21.12
C ASP A 192 5.40 8.92 -22.46
N CYS A 193 6.68 9.23 -22.65
CA CYS A 193 7.19 9.79 -23.90
C CYS A 193 7.51 8.72 -24.96
N THR A 194 7.41 7.44 -24.62
CA THR A 194 7.69 6.32 -25.53
C THR A 194 6.48 5.93 -26.36
N ASP A 195 5.27 6.32 -25.93
CA ASP A 195 4.02 6.00 -26.61
C ASP A 195 3.68 7.04 -27.71
N PRO A 196 3.77 6.69 -29.01
CA PRO A 196 3.70 7.66 -30.10
C PRO A 196 2.29 8.21 -30.31
N GLY A 197 2.07 9.52 -30.14
CA GLY A 197 0.81 10.19 -30.51
C GLY A 197 0.63 11.55 -29.86
N MET A 198 -0.56 12.13 -30.03
CA MET A 198 -0.87 13.44 -29.46
C MET A 198 -1.12 13.34 -27.94
N ALA A 199 -0.29 14.02 -27.16
CA ALA A 199 -0.47 14.14 -25.72
C ALA A 199 -1.72 14.98 -25.38
N GLY A 200 -2.39 14.65 -24.26
CA GLY A 200 -3.51 15.45 -23.74
C GLY A 200 -4.89 15.11 -24.31
N GLU A 201 -4.99 14.21 -25.30
CA GLU A 201 -6.29 13.77 -25.81
C GLU A 201 -7.05 12.98 -24.73
N THR A 202 -8.28 13.38 -24.44
CA THR A 202 -9.14 12.73 -23.46
C THR A 202 -10.33 12.03 -24.09
N VAL A 203 -10.69 10.87 -23.56
CA VAL A 203 -11.89 10.11 -23.90
C VAL A 203 -12.84 10.07 -22.71
N ARG A 204 -14.10 10.36 -22.98
CA ARG A 204 -15.19 10.20 -22.01
C ARG A 204 -15.60 8.74 -21.93
N VAL A 205 -15.50 8.14 -20.75
CA VAL A 205 -15.91 6.77 -20.46
C VAL A 205 -17.06 6.78 -19.44
N PRO A 206 -18.19 6.08 -19.69
CA PRO A 206 -19.29 6.01 -18.74
C PRO A 206 -18.86 5.50 -17.37
N ALA A 207 -19.43 6.05 -16.29
CA ALA A 207 -19.10 5.62 -14.93
C ALA A 207 -19.51 4.16 -14.66
N SER A 208 -20.49 3.62 -15.39
CA SER A 208 -20.87 2.21 -15.33
C SER A 208 -19.80 1.26 -15.88
N GLU A 209 -18.82 1.74 -16.64
CA GLU A 209 -17.69 0.95 -17.14
C GLU A 209 -16.45 1.06 -16.24
N ILE A 210 -16.48 1.91 -15.21
CA ILE A 210 -15.31 2.25 -14.41
C ILE A 210 -15.53 1.90 -12.95
N ILE A 211 -14.61 1.12 -12.41
CA ILE A 211 -14.41 0.97 -10.98
C ILE A 211 -13.37 2.01 -10.57
N HIS A 212 -13.74 2.88 -9.63
CA HIS A 212 -12.80 3.80 -8.99
C HIS A 212 -12.55 3.27 -7.58
N VAL A 213 -11.34 2.74 -7.35
CA VAL A 213 -10.92 2.24 -6.04
C VAL A 213 -10.12 3.33 -5.33
N MET A 214 -10.61 3.79 -4.19
CA MET A 214 -9.92 4.73 -3.30
C MET A 214 -10.34 4.50 -1.84
N ASP A 215 -9.51 4.90 -0.89
CA ASP A 215 -9.89 4.92 0.54
C ASP A 215 -10.43 6.31 0.91
N PRO A 216 -11.76 6.49 1.06
CA PRO A 216 -12.34 7.79 1.34
C PRO A 216 -12.13 8.18 2.81
N VAL A 217 -11.37 9.25 3.04
CA VAL A 217 -11.09 9.77 4.39
C VAL A 217 -12.04 10.92 4.74
N ASP A 218 -12.29 11.81 3.77
CA ASP A 218 -13.12 13.00 3.98
C ASP A 218 -14.47 12.91 3.25
N ALA A 219 -15.50 13.47 3.87
CA ALA A 219 -16.82 13.60 3.25
C ALA A 219 -16.73 14.46 1.98
N GLY A 220 -17.28 13.95 0.87
CA GLY A 220 -17.25 14.65 -0.43
C GLY A 220 -15.88 14.63 -1.13
N GLN A 221 -14.94 13.80 -0.68
CA GLN A 221 -13.68 13.55 -1.38
C GLN A 221 -13.93 12.94 -2.77
N LEU A 222 -13.30 13.51 -3.80
CA LEU A 222 -13.48 13.09 -5.19
C LEU A 222 -12.40 12.12 -5.67
N ARG A 223 -11.16 12.35 -5.22
CA ARG A 223 -9.94 11.68 -5.67
C ARG A 223 -9.17 11.15 -4.46
N GLY A 224 -8.39 10.10 -4.68
CA GLY A 224 -7.50 9.54 -3.66
C GLY A 224 -6.33 10.46 -3.28
N VAL A 225 -5.74 10.20 -2.12
CA VAL A 225 -4.46 10.79 -1.70
C VAL A 225 -3.50 9.68 -1.32
N SER A 226 -2.28 9.75 -1.84
CA SER A 226 -1.21 8.81 -1.49
C SER A 226 -1.07 8.64 0.02
N ARG A 227 -0.96 7.39 0.48
CA ARG A 227 -0.68 7.12 1.89
C ARG A 227 0.73 7.55 2.30
N PHE A 228 1.62 7.75 1.35
CA PHE A 228 2.94 8.31 1.61
C PHE A 228 2.91 9.80 1.96
N ALA A 229 1.82 10.53 1.68
CA ALA A 229 1.74 11.98 1.90
C ALA A 229 2.34 12.46 3.24
N PRO A 230 2.01 11.88 4.42
CA PRO A 230 2.61 12.27 5.70
C PRO A 230 4.07 11.83 5.91
N ALA A 231 4.58 10.88 5.12
CA ALA A 231 5.90 10.28 5.27
C ALA A 231 6.94 10.75 4.23
N ILE A 232 6.51 11.27 3.06
CA ILE A 232 7.41 11.63 1.93
C ILE A 232 8.61 12.44 2.37
N VAL A 233 8.38 13.54 3.10
CA VAL A 233 9.44 14.45 3.51
C VAL A 233 10.41 13.77 4.47
N LYS A 234 9.91 12.93 5.37
CA LYS A 234 10.75 12.21 6.36
C LYS A 234 11.61 11.14 5.69
N LEU A 235 11.03 10.38 4.75
CA LEU A 235 11.76 9.39 3.96
C LEU A 235 12.89 10.06 3.17
N PHE A 236 12.58 11.15 2.47
CA PHE A 236 13.56 11.89 1.68
C PHE A 236 14.69 12.50 2.53
N LEU A 237 14.35 13.10 3.68
CA LEU A 237 15.35 13.65 4.59
C LEU A 237 16.19 12.56 5.29
N LEU A 238 15.62 11.37 5.50
CA LEU A 238 16.36 10.23 6.04
C LEU A 238 17.42 9.76 5.05
N ASP A 239 17.08 9.64 3.76
CA ASP A 239 18.04 9.27 2.71
C ASP A 239 19.19 10.29 2.62
N GLN A 240 18.87 11.59 2.65
CA GLN A 240 19.91 12.64 2.67
C GLN A 240 20.79 12.58 3.92
N TYR A 241 20.22 12.22 5.07
CA TYR A 241 20.98 12.09 6.30
C TYR A 241 21.93 10.90 6.24
N ASP A 242 21.50 9.78 5.66
CA ASP A 242 22.33 8.60 5.46
C ASP A 242 23.50 8.87 4.50
N ASP A 243 23.25 9.61 3.41
CA ASP A 243 24.31 10.06 2.50
C ASP A 243 25.31 10.98 3.20
N ALA A 244 24.82 11.96 3.98
CA ALA A 244 25.66 12.89 4.73
C ALA A 244 26.53 12.17 5.78
N GLU A 245 25.99 11.15 6.46
CA GLU A 245 26.72 10.35 7.42
C GLU A 245 27.74 9.43 6.76
N LEU A 246 27.43 8.89 5.58
CA LEU A 246 28.39 8.15 4.78
C LEU A 246 29.55 9.05 4.33
N ASP A 247 29.26 10.24 3.83
CA ASP A 247 30.29 11.19 3.39
C ASP A 247 31.12 11.71 4.56
N ARG A 248 30.49 11.98 5.71
CA ARG A 248 31.20 12.30 6.96
C ARG A 248 32.15 11.19 7.35
N LYS A 249 31.74 9.92 7.29
CA LYS A 249 32.60 8.76 7.57
C LYS A 249 33.74 8.64 6.56
N LYS A 250 33.49 8.90 5.27
CA LYS A 250 34.56 8.96 4.25
C LYS A 250 35.59 10.03 4.58
N VAL A 251 35.14 11.27 4.87
CA VAL A 251 36.03 12.39 5.25
C VAL A 251 36.77 12.09 6.55
N ALA A 252 36.11 11.49 7.55
CA ALA A 252 36.75 11.11 8.80
C ALA A 252 37.79 9.99 8.63
N ALA A 253 37.60 9.11 7.65
CA ALA A 253 38.58 8.08 7.28
C ALA A 253 39.75 8.66 6.46
N MET A 254 39.60 9.85 5.86
CA MET A 254 40.70 10.57 5.23
C MET A 254 41.56 11.22 6.33
N TYR A 255 42.78 10.72 6.52
CA TYR A 255 43.74 11.37 7.40
C TYR A 255 44.23 12.66 6.74
N ALA A 256 43.81 13.82 7.26
CA ALA A 256 44.44 15.09 6.94
C ALA A 256 45.42 15.45 8.07
N LEU A 257 46.71 15.53 7.71
CA LEU A 257 47.78 16.03 8.57
C LEU A 257 48.08 17.46 8.15
N PHE A 258 47.91 18.40 9.08
CA PHE A 258 48.30 19.80 8.87
C PHE A 258 49.64 20.03 9.55
N VAL A 259 50.60 20.61 8.83
CA VAL A 259 51.87 21.05 9.40
C VAL A 259 51.72 22.53 9.76
N THR A 260 51.86 22.86 11.05
CA THR A 260 51.82 24.24 11.54
C THR A 260 53.19 24.69 11.98
N THR A 261 53.67 25.83 11.46
CA THR A 261 54.98 26.40 11.77
C THR A 261 54.82 27.68 12.62
N PRO A 262 55.54 27.84 13.75
CA PRO A 262 55.31 28.90 14.72
C PRO A 262 55.98 30.25 14.40
N SER A 263 56.47 30.49 13.19
CA SER A 263 57.21 31.73 12.88
C SER A 263 56.29 32.94 12.68
N PRO A 264 56.42 34.03 13.46
CA PRO A 264 55.73 35.29 13.19
C PRO A 264 56.55 36.08 12.17
N GLY A 265 56.22 35.92 10.89
CA GLY A 265 56.62 36.85 9.84
C GLY A 265 57.74 36.36 8.93
N GLU A 266 57.37 35.59 7.90
CA GLU A 266 57.93 35.65 6.55
C GLU A 266 56.73 35.36 5.63
N PRO A 267 56.34 36.25 4.70
CA PRO A 267 55.39 35.89 3.65
C PRO A 267 55.97 34.72 2.87
N PHE A 268 55.15 33.71 2.57
CA PHE A 268 55.55 32.62 1.69
C PHE A 268 55.96 33.20 0.32
N ASP A 269 57.26 33.34 0.07
CA ASP A 269 57.77 33.63 -1.27
C ASP A 269 57.62 32.35 -2.10
N ILE A 270 56.59 32.35 -2.94
CA ILE A 270 56.40 31.36 -4.00
C ILE A 270 57.48 31.67 -5.04
N ALA A 271 58.63 31.02 -4.91
CA ALA A 271 59.58 30.94 -6.01
C ALA A 271 58.92 30.11 -7.13
N GLU A 272 58.50 30.80 -8.19
CA GLU A 272 58.18 30.18 -9.49
C GLU A 272 59.42 29.44 -10.00
N ASP A 273 59.48 28.13 -9.75
CA ASP A 273 60.29 27.22 -10.55
C ASP A 273 59.42 26.06 -11.04
N GLY A 274 59.00 26.16 -12.31
CA GLY A 274 59.08 25.06 -13.27
C GLY A 274 58.27 23.77 -13.08
N GLY A 275 57.46 23.59 -12.04
CA GLY A 275 56.62 22.41 -11.88
C GLY A 275 55.59 22.61 -10.79
N THR A 276 54.31 22.72 -11.19
CA THR A 276 53.14 22.81 -10.31
C THR A 276 53.17 21.76 -9.20
N GLY A 277 53.65 22.18 -8.02
CA GLY A 277 53.71 21.37 -6.82
C GLY A 277 52.98 22.09 -5.71
N ASP A 278 51.65 21.95 -5.65
CA ASP A 278 51.02 21.83 -4.34
C ASP A 278 51.85 20.77 -3.60
N ARG A 279 52.47 21.11 -2.47
CA ARG A 279 53.18 20.15 -1.62
C ARG A 279 52.15 19.24 -0.94
N VAL A 280 51.43 18.46 -1.74
CA VAL A 280 50.65 17.32 -1.29
C VAL A 280 51.68 16.24 -0.99
N MET A 281 52.04 16.09 0.28
CA MET A 281 52.75 14.89 0.70
C MET A 281 51.79 13.71 0.57
N ASP A 282 52.16 12.74 -0.25
CA ASP A 282 51.44 11.47 -0.35
C ASP A 282 51.72 10.67 0.94
N VAL A 283 50.75 10.63 1.84
CA VAL A 283 50.88 9.99 3.16
C VAL A 283 50.39 8.56 3.05
N GLN A 284 51.27 7.58 3.26
CA GLN A 284 50.91 6.16 3.29
C GLN A 284 50.80 5.61 4.73
N PRO A 285 49.92 4.62 4.98
CA PRO A 285 49.78 4.00 6.29
C PRO A 285 51.11 3.42 6.81
N GLY A 286 51.56 3.86 7.99
CA GLY A 286 52.80 3.42 8.63
C GLY A 286 54.06 4.23 8.29
N GLN A 287 53.92 5.30 7.49
CA GLN A 287 55.02 6.21 7.15
C GLN A 287 55.32 7.16 8.33
N VAL A 288 56.60 7.29 8.69
CA VAL A 288 57.07 8.30 9.65
C VAL A 288 57.64 9.47 8.84
N VAL A 289 56.95 10.62 8.90
CA VAL A 289 57.41 11.87 8.28
C VAL A 289 58.20 12.67 9.31
N MET A 290 59.39 13.11 8.94
CA MET A 290 60.30 13.87 9.80
C MET A 290 60.01 15.36 9.63
N LEU A 291 59.71 16.06 10.73
CA LEU A 291 59.35 17.48 10.74
C LEU A 291 60.58 18.37 10.93
N GLU A 292 60.52 19.60 10.43
CA GLU A 292 61.56 20.61 10.69
C GLU A 292 61.48 21.16 12.12
N PRO A 293 62.58 21.70 12.68
CA PRO A 293 62.59 22.22 14.05
C PRO A 293 61.54 23.32 14.27
N GLY A 294 60.54 23.03 15.10
CA GLY A 294 59.43 23.94 15.43
C GLY A 294 58.12 23.62 14.72
N GLU A 295 58.10 22.76 13.70
CA GLU A 295 56.86 22.32 13.05
C GLU A 295 56.10 21.32 13.93
N GLU A 296 54.79 21.54 14.05
CA GLU A 296 53.88 20.64 14.76
C GLU A 296 52.89 20.01 13.78
N ILE A 297 52.65 18.71 13.93
CA ILE A 297 51.55 18.03 13.23
C ILE A 297 50.27 18.28 14.01
N GLN A 298 49.36 19.03 13.41
CA GLN A 298 47.98 19.09 13.85
C GLN A 298 47.18 18.07 13.06
N THR A 299 46.70 17.02 13.73
CA THR A 299 45.75 16.09 13.12
C THR A 299 44.38 16.75 13.09
N SER A 300 43.67 16.65 11.95
CA SER A 300 42.23 16.86 12.03
C SER A 300 41.62 15.66 12.75
N ALA A 301 41.08 15.89 13.94
CA ALA A 301 40.18 14.94 14.58
C ALA A 301 38.74 15.37 14.29
N PRO A 302 38.09 14.86 13.22
CA PRO A 302 36.68 15.11 13.02
C PRO A 302 35.90 14.69 14.27
N ALA A 303 35.13 15.61 14.85
CA ALA A 303 34.42 15.38 16.09
C ALA A 303 33.55 14.11 16.00
N ASP A 304 33.82 13.11 16.83
CA ASP A 304 33.06 11.87 16.84
C ASP A 304 31.69 12.08 17.52
N VAL A 305 30.62 11.89 16.75
CA VAL A 305 29.22 11.91 17.21
C VAL A 305 28.50 10.60 16.85
N GLY A 306 29.25 9.55 16.47
CA GLY A 306 28.74 8.32 15.88
C GLY A 306 27.72 7.55 16.73
N GLY A 307 27.71 7.75 18.05
CA GLY A 307 26.78 7.06 18.95
C GLY A 307 25.31 7.48 18.85
N SER A 308 24.99 8.61 18.20
CA SER A 308 23.61 9.14 18.13
C SER A 308 22.85 8.77 16.86
N TYR A 309 23.55 8.29 15.83
CA TYR A 309 22.99 7.96 14.51
C TYR A 309 21.86 6.92 14.59
N GLU A 310 22.11 5.79 15.25
CA GLU A 310 21.12 4.70 15.36
C GLU A 310 19.87 5.16 16.12
N ALA A 311 20.04 5.95 17.19
CA ALA A 311 18.92 6.46 17.97
C ALA A 311 18.06 7.44 17.14
N PHE A 312 18.68 8.30 16.33
CA PHE A 312 17.98 9.19 15.41
C PHE A 312 17.24 8.40 14.32
N GLN A 313 17.92 7.48 13.64
CA GLN A 313 17.30 6.63 12.63
C GLN A 313 16.10 5.87 13.19
N TYR A 314 16.26 5.24 14.36
CA TYR A 314 15.19 4.49 15.00
C TYR A 314 13.96 5.38 15.28
N ARG A 315 14.16 6.59 15.82
CA ARG A 315 13.04 7.52 16.08
C ARG A 315 12.39 8.02 14.81
N THR A 316 13.16 8.25 13.76
CA THR A 316 12.65 8.67 12.44
C THR A 316 11.85 7.55 11.79
N LEU A 317 12.34 6.31 11.81
CA LEU A 317 11.63 5.13 11.32
C LEU A 317 10.33 4.87 12.08
N LEU A 318 10.29 5.10 13.40
CA LEU A 318 9.05 5.02 14.18
C LEU A 318 8.02 6.06 13.71
N GLN A 319 8.44 7.28 13.39
CA GLN A 319 7.53 8.30 12.84
C GLN A 319 7.02 7.92 11.45
N ILE A 320 7.89 7.34 10.61
CA ILE A 320 7.51 6.85 9.27
C ILE A 320 6.52 5.68 9.39
N ALA A 321 6.80 4.71 10.26
CA ALA A 321 5.92 3.58 10.57
C ALA A 321 4.53 4.04 11.01
N ALA A 322 4.47 5.02 11.93
CA ALA A 322 3.22 5.62 12.37
C ALA A 322 2.48 6.35 11.24
N ALA A 323 3.19 7.07 10.36
CA ALA A 323 2.62 7.79 9.24
C ALA A 323 2.04 6.85 8.16
N LEU A 324 2.72 5.74 7.87
CA LEU A 324 2.30 4.76 6.86
C LEU A 324 1.31 3.72 7.42
N GLY A 325 1.19 3.62 8.74
CA GLY A 325 0.33 2.66 9.41
C GLY A 325 0.84 1.22 9.32
N VAL A 326 2.16 1.03 9.22
CA VAL A 326 2.85 -0.26 9.16
C VAL A 326 3.71 -0.43 10.41
N PRO A 327 3.70 -1.57 11.12
CA PRO A 327 4.54 -1.79 12.29
C PRO A 327 6.04 -1.60 12.00
N TYR A 328 6.80 -1.07 12.96
CA TYR A 328 8.26 -0.83 12.79
C TYR A 328 9.00 -2.05 12.24
N ALA A 329 8.83 -3.22 12.86
CA ALA A 329 9.51 -4.44 12.45
C ALA A 329 9.16 -4.87 11.01
N TYR A 330 7.97 -4.52 10.52
CA TYR A 330 7.52 -4.80 9.16
C TYR A 330 8.01 -3.75 8.16
N LEU A 331 8.25 -2.53 8.61
CA LEU A 331 8.83 -1.46 7.80
C LEU A 331 10.34 -1.65 7.62
N SER A 332 11.07 -1.87 8.72
CA SER A 332 12.54 -1.90 8.76
C SER A 332 13.15 -3.28 8.59
N ASN A 333 12.35 -4.35 8.75
CA ASN A 333 12.84 -5.73 8.89
C ASN A 333 13.82 -5.94 10.06
N ASP A 334 13.88 -4.99 11.00
CA ASP A 334 14.66 -5.11 12.23
C ASP A 334 13.84 -5.82 13.31
N MET A 335 14.23 -7.07 13.59
CA MET A 335 13.61 -7.92 14.61
C MET A 335 14.30 -7.83 15.97
N LEU A 336 15.47 -7.16 16.09
CA LEU A 336 16.24 -7.11 17.32
C LEU A 336 15.52 -6.34 18.42
N LYS A 337 14.75 -5.31 18.05
CA LYS A 337 13.93 -4.50 18.96
C LYS A 337 12.49 -5.04 19.13
N ALA A 338 12.17 -6.19 18.54
CA ALA A 338 10.83 -6.75 18.48
C ALA A 338 10.62 -7.83 19.56
N ASN A 339 10.15 -7.44 20.76
CA ASN A 339 9.79 -8.41 21.80
C ASN A 339 8.44 -9.09 21.49
N TYR A 340 8.33 -10.40 21.73
CA TYR A 340 7.16 -11.24 21.39
C TYR A 340 5.81 -10.60 21.75
N SER A 341 5.65 -10.14 23.00
CA SER A 341 4.38 -9.54 23.47
C SER A 341 4.04 -8.23 22.76
N ASN A 342 5.04 -7.36 22.54
CA ASN A 342 4.84 -6.07 21.87
C ASN A 342 4.58 -6.27 20.37
N SER A 343 5.29 -7.21 19.73
CA SER A 343 5.08 -7.59 18.34
C SER A 343 3.67 -8.15 18.14
N ARG A 344 3.20 -9.03 19.03
CA ARG A 344 1.83 -9.56 18.96
C ARG A 344 0.78 -8.46 19.06
N LEU A 345 0.94 -7.51 19.98
CA LEU A 345 0.01 -6.39 20.12
C LEU A 345 -0.01 -5.50 18.86
N ALA A 346 1.17 -5.15 18.33
CA ALA A 346 1.29 -4.36 17.11
C ALA A 346 0.67 -5.07 15.89
N LEU A 347 0.83 -6.39 15.79
CA LEU A 347 0.23 -7.19 14.73
C LEU A 347 -1.30 -7.24 14.85
N LEU A 348 -1.87 -7.32 16.05
CA LEU A 348 -3.32 -7.31 16.23
C LEU A 348 -3.95 -5.99 15.78
N GLU A 349 -3.33 -4.84 16.11
CA GLU A 349 -3.79 -3.54 15.62
C GLU A 349 -3.65 -3.43 14.10
N PHE A 350 -2.51 -3.89 13.56
CA PHE A 350 -2.26 -3.88 12.12
C PHE A 350 -3.28 -4.74 11.36
N ARG A 351 -3.55 -5.97 11.83
CA ARG A 351 -4.56 -6.87 11.28
C ARG A 351 -5.94 -6.23 11.25
N ARG A 352 -6.36 -5.58 12.35
CA ARG A 352 -7.65 -4.86 12.41
C ARG A 352 -7.73 -3.73 11.39
N ARG A 353 -6.63 -2.99 11.18
CA ARG A 353 -6.56 -1.93 10.18
C ARG A 353 -6.65 -2.49 8.76
N ILE A 354 -5.98 -3.61 8.50
CA ILE A 354 -5.99 -4.31 7.20
C ILE A 354 -7.40 -4.82 6.91
N ASP A 355 -8.03 -5.50 7.87
CA ASP A 355 -9.38 -6.07 7.74
C ASP A 355 -10.43 -5.00 7.41
N ALA A 356 -10.43 -3.89 8.15
CA ALA A 356 -11.33 -2.76 7.90
C ALA A 356 -11.15 -2.19 6.49
N TRP A 357 -9.89 -1.98 6.06
CA TRP A 357 -9.57 -1.44 4.75
C TRP A 357 -9.93 -2.43 3.62
N GLN A 358 -9.62 -3.71 3.82
CA GLN A 358 -9.90 -4.78 2.88
C GLN A 358 -11.40 -4.88 2.58
N HIS A 359 -12.24 -4.87 3.61
CA HIS A 359 -13.69 -4.94 3.43
C HIS A 359 -14.29 -3.64 2.89
N ALA A 360 -13.88 -2.48 3.40
CA ALA A 360 -14.44 -1.18 3.02
C ALA A 360 -13.98 -0.69 1.62
N VAL A 361 -12.78 -1.09 1.19
CA VAL A 361 -12.18 -0.62 -0.06
C VAL A 361 -12.15 -1.75 -1.10
N MET A 362 -11.35 -2.79 -0.88
CA MET A 362 -11.15 -3.84 -1.91
C MET A 362 -12.42 -4.62 -2.17
N VAL A 363 -13.02 -5.20 -1.14
CA VAL A 363 -14.24 -6.00 -1.29
C VAL A 363 -15.36 -5.14 -1.83
N TYR A 364 -15.65 -4.01 -1.18
CA TYR A 364 -16.78 -3.18 -1.52
C TYR A 364 -16.67 -2.56 -2.92
N GLN A 365 -15.53 -1.95 -3.25
CA GLN A 365 -15.38 -1.17 -4.48
C GLN A 365 -14.93 -2.02 -5.67
N LEU A 366 -13.97 -2.94 -5.48
CA LEU A 366 -13.41 -3.76 -6.56
C LEU A 366 -14.12 -5.11 -6.67
N CYS A 367 -13.99 -5.96 -5.65
CA CYS A 367 -14.35 -7.37 -5.78
C CYS A 367 -15.86 -7.56 -6.05
N ARG A 368 -16.73 -6.83 -5.34
CA ARG A 368 -18.19 -6.87 -5.56
C ARG A 368 -18.59 -6.37 -6.93
N ALA A 369 -18.00 -5.27 -7.40
CA ALA A 369 -18.31 -4.70 -8.71
C ALA A 369 -17.90 -5.67 -9.83
N VAL A 370 -16.73 -6.29 -9.71
CA VAL A 370 -16.24 -7.29 -10.67
C VAL A 370 -17.13 -8.53 -10.64
N TRP A 371 -17.41 -9.10 -9.47
CA TRP A 371 -18.26 -10.28 -9.34
C TRP A 371 -19.64 -10.09 -9.95
N GLN A 372 -20.29 -8.95 -9.65
CA GLN A 372 -21.60 -8.63 -10.20
C GLN A 372 -21.56 -8.52 -11.73
N ARG A 373 -20.60 -7.76 -12.28
CA ARG A 373 -20.47 -7.62 -13.74
C ARG A 373 -20.11 -8.92 -14.42
N TRP A 374 -19.25 -9.72 -13.80
CA TRP A 374 -18.84 -11.03 -14.28
C TRP A 374 -20.04 -11.98 -14.33
N MET A 375 -20.83 -12.05 -13.27
CA MET A 375 -22.02 -12.90 -13.21
C MET A 375 -23.04 -12.52 -14.28
N ASP A 376 -23.30 -11.21 -14.45
CA ASP A 376 -24.16 -10.70 -15.52
C ASP A 376 -23.64 -11.13 -16.89
N THR A 377 -22.33 -10.95 -17.13
CA THR A 377 -21.70 -11.27 -18.41
C THR A 377 -21.69 -12.77 -18.68
N ALA A 378 -21.47 -13.60 -17.67
CA ALA A 378 -21.46 -15.06 -17.78
C ALA A 378 -22.86 -15.60 -18.15
N VAL A 379 -23.91 -15.02 -17.56
CA VAL A 379 -25.30 -15.38 -17.92
C VAL A 379 -25.66 -14.86 -19.32
N MET A 380 -25.33 -13.60 -19.63
CA MET A 380 -25.60 -13.01 -20.95
C MET A 380 -24.87 -13.72 -22.09
N ALA A 381 -23.64 -14.19 -21.85
CA ALA A 381 -22.84 -14.94 -22.83
C ALA A 381 -23.25 -16.42 -22.93
N GLY A 382 -24.16 -16.90 -22.08
CA GLY A 382 -24.58 -18.30 -22.04
C GLY A 382 -23.58 -19.26 -21.38
N ALA A 383 -22.49 -18.74 -20.80
CA ALA A 383 -21.53 -19.53 -20.04
C ALA A 383 -22.13 -20.11 -18.74
N LEU A 384 -23.14 -19.43 -18.19
CA LEU A 384 -23.99 -19.93 -17.11
C LEU A 384 -25.46 -19.90 -17.52
N THR A 385 -26.13 -21.04 -17.45
CA THR A 385 -27.57 -21.13 -17.70
C THR A 385 -28.32 -21.12 -16.36
N ILE A 386 -28.85 -19.95 -15.98
CA ILE A 386 -29.58 -19.78 -14.71
C ILE A 386 -31.02 -19.34 -15.00
N LYS A 387 -31.98 -20.21 -14.67
CA LYS A 387 -33.41 -19.91 -14.83
C LYS A 387 -33.82 -18.80 -13.86
N GLY A 388 -34.49 -17.77 -14.39
CA GLY A 388 -34.98 -16.66 -13.57
C GLY A 388 -33.87 -15.75 -13.00
N TYR A 389 -32.73 -15.64 -13.68
CA TYR A 389 -31.63 -14.79 -13.23
C TYR A 389 -32.04 -13.32 -13.07
N GLU A 390 -32.59 -12.70 -14.12
CA GLU A 390 -32.96 -11.28 -14.11
C GLU A 390 -33.90 -10.88 -12.95
N PRO A 391 -35.04 -11.58 -12.72
CA PRO A 391 -35.94 -11.22 -11.61
C PRO A 391 -35.36 -11.49 -10.22
N ASN A 392 -34.34 -12.35 -10.08
CA ASN A 392 -33.72 -12.69 -8.80
C ASN A 392 -32.20 -12.44 -8.78
N ARG A 393 -31.74 -11.44 -9.52
CA ARG A 393 -30.30 -11.16 -9.71
C ARG A 393 -29.55 -10.97 -8.39
N ALA A 394 -30.19 -10.32 -7.41
CA ALA A 394 -29.60 -10.10 -6.09
C ALA A 394 -29.31 -11.40 -5.34
N GLY A 395 -30.18 -12.42 -5.46
CA GLY A 395 -29.97 -13.72 -4.83
C GLY A 395 -28.82 -14.50 -5.45
N PHE A 396 -28.65 -14.42 -6.77
CA PHE A 396 -27.57 -15.13 -7.48
C PHE A 396 -26.21 -14.43 -7.40
N THR A 397 -26.19 -13.11 -7.22
CA THR A 397 -24.94 -12.33 -7.06
C THR A 397 -24.49 -12.21 -5.60
N ALA A 398 -25.29 -12.70 -4.64
CA ALA A 398 -24.92 -12.72 -3.23
C ALA A 398 -23.73 -13.66 -2.99
N CYS A 399 -22.68 -13.13 -2.37
CA CYS A 399 -21.48 -13.89 -2.03
C CYS A 399 -20.89 -13.42 -0.69
N SER A 400 -20.29 -14.35 0.04
CA SER A 400 -19.34 -14.03 1.11
C SER A 400 -17.95 -13.82 0.49
N TRP A 401 -17.11 -13.05 1.18
CA TRP A 401 -15.75 -12.76 0.74
C TRP A 401 -14.78 -13.41 1.69
N LEU A 402 -13.87 -14.21 1.14
CA LEU A 402 -12.87 -14.99 1.84
C LEU A 402 -11.51 -14.29 1.69
N PRO A 403 -11.08 -13.48 2.67
CA PRO A 403 -9.77 -12.86 2.66
C PRO A 403 -8.64 -13.89 2.88
N PRO A 404 -7.37 -13.55 2.60
CA PRO A 404 -6.24 -14.41 2.91
C PRO A 404 -6.18 -14.70 4.41
N LYS A 405 -5.78 -15.93 4.75
CA LYS A 405 -5.59 -16.35 6.14
C LYS A 405 -4.51 -15.53 6.84
N TRP A 406 -4.71 -15.32 8.12
CA TRP A 406 -3.66 -14.86 9.02
C TRP A 406 -2.99 -16.06 9.67
N ASP A 407 -1.69 -16.24 9.43
CA ASP A 407 -0.95 -17.29 10.13
C ASP A 407 -0.85 -16.97 11.63
N TRP A 408 -0.89 -18.04 12.42
CA TRP A 408 -0.78 -17.98 13.86
C TRP A 408 0.65 -17.65 14.28
N VAL A 409 0.76 -16.93 15.39
CA VAL A 409 2.05 -16.63 15.99
C VAL A 409 2.52 -17.84 16.82
N ASP A 410 1.60 -18.52 17.51
CA ASP A 410 1.85 -19.80 18.18
C ASP A 410 0.81 -20.81 17.69
N PRO A 411 1.13 -21.58 16.62
CA PRO A 411 0.15 -22.41 15.95
C PRO A 411 -0.56 -23.42 16.85
N LEU A 412 0.14 -23.97 17.86
CA LEU A 412 -0.45 -24.96 18.74
C LEU A 412 -1.45 -24.34 19.72
N LYS A 413 -1.10 -23.21 20.34
CA LYS A 413 -1.98 -22.54 21.30
C LYS A 413 -3.20 -21.92 20.62
N ASP A 414 -2.99 -21.25 19.49
CA ASP A 414 -4.08 -20.63 18.74
C ASP A 414 -5.04 -21.71 18.17
N ALA A 415 -4.54 -22.87 17.72
CA ALA A 415 -5.39 -24.01 17.32
C ALA A 415 -6.26 -24.54 18.44
N ARG A 416 -5.67 -24.78 19.60
CA ARG A 416 -6.38 -25.31 20.77
C ARG A 416 -7.47 -24.35 21.22
N ALA A 417 -7.16 -23.05 21.24
CA ALA A 417 -8.14 -22.02 21.57
C ALA A 417 -9.31 -22.01 20.57
N GLU A 418 -9.04 -22.20 19.27
CA GLU A 418 -10.09 -22.27 18.25
C GLU A 418 -10.95 -23.53 18.38
N ILE A 419 -10.36 -24.69 18.65
CA ILE A 419 -11.09 -25.94 18.92
C ILE A 419 -11.97 -25.77 20.16
N GLU A 420 -11.42 -25.24 21.26
CA GLU A 420 -12.15 -25.00 22.51
C GLU A 420 -13.32 -24.02 22.31
N GLN A 421 -13.15 -22.98 21.49
CA GLN A 421 -14.25 -22.06 21.13
C GLN A 421 -15.37 -22.76 20.35
N ILE A 422 -15.00 -23.68 19.45
CA ILE A 422 -15.98 -24.46 18.68
C ILE A 422 -16.72 -25.45 19.58
N GLU A 423 -15.99 -26.18 20.43
CA GLU A 423 -16.58 -27.11 21.40
C GLU A 423 -17.47 -26.40 22.43
N ALA A 424 -17.10 -25.18 22.85
CA ALA A 424 -17.91 -24.33 23.72
C ALA A 424 -19.10 -23.67 23.02
N GLY A 425 -19.27 -23.82 21.70
CA GLY A 425 -20.35 -23.21 20.92
C GLY A 425 -20.23 -21.69 20.74
N LEU A 426 -19.05 -21.11 21.01
CA LEU A 426 -18.76 -19.68 20.83
C LEU A 426 -18.42 -19.34 19.37
N LYS A 427 -17.99 -20.33 18.59
CA LYS A 427 -17.59 -20.17 17.18
C LYS A 427 -18.04 -21.36 16.36
N SER A 428 -18.53 -21.13 15.14
CA SER A 428 -18.85 -22.22 14.22
C SER A 428 -17.62 -22.66 13.42
N ARG A 429 -17.58 -23.93 13.00
CA ARG A 429 -16.54 -24.44 12.09
C ARG A 429 -16.51 -23.66 10.77
N THR A 430 -17.67 -23.27 10.24
CA THR A 430 -17.78 -22.45 9.04
C THR A 430 -17.11 -21.09 9.22
N GLN A 431 -17.31 -20.44 10.37
CA GLN A 431 -16.64 -19.18 10.67
C GLN A 431 -15.13 -19.35 10.79
N ALA A 432 -14.65 -20.38 11.49
CA ALA A 432 -13.23 -20.68 11.62
C ALA A 432 -12.55 -20.94 10.27
N LEU A 433 -13.19 -21.67 9.36
CA LEU A 433 -12.67 -21.92 8.01
C LEU A 433 -12.70 -20.65 7.14
N ALA A 434 -13.78 -19.86 7.23
CA ALA A 434 -13.92 -18.61 6.48
C ALA A 434 -12.86 -17.56 6.89
N GLU A 435 -12.56 -17.44 8.19
CA GLU A 435 -11.47 -16.59 8.69
C GLU A 435 -10.08 -17.05 8.19
N ARG A 436 -9.97 -18.30 7.75
CA ARG A 436 -8.78 -18.87 7.12
C ARG A 436 -8.86 -18.85 5.59
N GLY A 437 -9.86 -18.19 5.01
CA GLY A 437 -10.04 -18.04 3.58
C GLY A 437 -10.54 -19.30 2.85
N PHE A 438 -11.11 -20.26 3.59
CA PHE A 438 -11.65 -21.51 3.04
C PHE A 438 -13.17 -21.55 3.08
N ASP A 439 -13.78 -22.11 2.04
CA ASP A 439 -15.20 -22.42 2.03
C ASP A 439 -15.46 -23.74 2.77
N ALA A 440 -16.42 -23.72 3.71
CA ALA A 440 -16.66 -24.88 4.57
C ALA A 440 -17.18 -26.10 3.82
N GLU A 441 -18.05 -25.90 2.82
CA GLU A 441 -18.60 -27.00 2.03
C GLU A 441 -17.53 -27.64 1.15
N GLN A 442 -16.61 -26.83 0.59
CA GLN A 442 -15.47 -27.35 -0.14
C GLN A 442 -14.58 -28.21 0.76
N VAL A 443 -14.23 -27.72 1.96
CA VAL A 443 -13.41 -28.47 2.91
C VAL A 443 -14.10 -29.77 3.33
N ASP A 444 -15.43 -29.76 3.52
CA ASP A 444 -16.18 -30.98 3.84
C ASP A 444 -16.17 -32.00 2.70
N ALA A 445 -16.30 -31.53 1.45
CA ALA A 445 -16.19 -32.38 0.27
C ALA A 445 -14.78 -32.99 0.12
N GLU A 446 -13.73 -32.20 0.35
CA GLU A 446 -12.33 -32.65 0.34
C GLU A 446 -12.07 -33.70 1.43
N ILE A 447 -12.51 -33.45 2.67
CA ILE A 447 -12.38 -34.41 3.77
C ILE A 447 -13.14 -35.72 3.46
N ALA A 448 -14.34 -35.64 2.89
CA ALA A 448 -15.09 -36.82 2.51
C ALA A 448 -14.38 -37.64 1.41
N ALA A 449 -13.84 -36.95 0.40
CA ALA A 449 -13.07 -37.58 -0.68
C ALA A 449 -11.76 -38.20 -0.17
N ASP A 450 -11.06 -37.50 0.73
CA ASP A 450 -9.82 -37.97 1.34
C ASP A 450 -10.06 -39.21 2.19
N LYS A 451 -11.10 -39.23 3.04
CA LYS A 451 -11.48 -40.43 3.81
C LYS A 451 -11.81 -41.62 2.90
N ALA A 452 -12.53 -41.40 1.81
CA ALA A 452 -12.83 -42.46 0.84
C ALA A 452 -11.56 -42.96 0.12
N ARG A 453 -10.60 -42.07 -0.14
CA ARG A 453 -9.29 -42.41 -0.73
C ARG A 453 -8.41 -43.17 0.27
N GLU A 454 -8.36 -42.74 1.53
CA GLU A 454 -7.65 -43.42 2.61
C GLU A 454 -8.13 -44.85 2.80
N GLN A 455 -9.45 -45.06 2.86
CA GLN A 455 -10.06 -46.38 2.92
C GLN A 455 -9.69 -47.25 1.72
N ARG A 456 -9.67 -46.66 0.51
CA ARG A 456 -9.29 -47.37 -0.72
C ARG A 456 -7.82 -47.75 -0.77
N LEU A 457 -6.95 -46.88 -0.24
CA LEU A 457 -5.50 -47.05 -0.25
C LEU A 457 -4.97 -47.77 1.00
N GLY A 458 -5.81 -48.05 1.99
CA GLY A 458 -5.40 -48.63 3.27
C GLY A 458 -4.53 -47.71 4.12
N LEU A 459 -4.67 -46.38 3.96
CA LEU A 459 -3.92 -45.39 4.74
C LEU A 459 -4.59 -45.15 6.09
N VAL A 460 -3.82 -45.16 7.17
CA VAL A 460 -4.28 -44.80 8.52
C VAL A 460 -3.59 -43.50 8.92
N LEU A 461 -4.35 -42.41 8.96
CA LEU A 461 -3.87 -41.08 9.36
C LEU A 461 -4.54 -40.65 10.68
N GLY A 462 -3.74 -40.12 11.61
CA GLY A 462 -4.20 -39.68 12.94
C GLY A 462 -3.89 -40.66 14.07
N THR A 463 -4.26 -40.28 15.30
CA THR A 463 -4.12 -41.16 16.47
C THR A 463 -5.16 -42.28 16.36
N PRO A 464 -4.76 -43.57 16.39
CA PRO A 464 -5.73 -44.66 16.34
C PRO A 464 -6.72 -44.52 17.50
N PRO A 465 -8.02 -44.80 17.28
CA PRO A 465 -8.99 -44.78 18.36
C PRO A 465 -8.49 -45.70 19.48
N MET A 466 -8.50 -45.21 20.72
CA MET A 466 -8.16 -46.07 21.87
C MET A 466 -9.05 -47.31 21.80
N PRO A 467 -8.49 -48.53 21.92
CA PRO A 467 -9.29 -49.73 21.93
C PRO A 467 -10.31 -49.61 23.06
N SER A 468 -11.60 -49.73 22.71
CA SER A 468 -12.68 -49.79 23.68
C SER A 468 -12.32 -50.84 24.72
N ALA A 469 -12.26 -50.44 26.00
CA ALA A 469 -12.02 -51.36 27.09
C ALA A 469 -13.02 -52.54 26.97
N PRO A 470 -12.57 -53.80 27.08
CA PRO A 470 -13.47 -54.93 27.03
C PRO A 470 -14.47 -54.80 28.17
N THR A 471 -15.75 -54.74 27.83
CA THR A 471 -16.85 -54.86 28.77
C THR A 471 -16.68 -56.19 29.51
N GLN A 472 -16.37 -56.13 30.81
CA GLN A 472 -16.52 -57.27 31.72
C GLN A 472 -17.86 -57.20 32.42
#